data_AF-A0A352NNY0-F1
#
_entry.id   AF-A0A352NNY0-F1
#
_cell.length_a   1.000
_cell.length_b   1.000
_cell.length_c   1.000
_cell.angle_alpha   90.00
_cell.angle_beta   90.00
_cell.angle_gamma   90.00
#
_symmetry.space_group_name_H-M   'P 1'
#
loop_
_entity.id
_entity.type
_entity.pdbx_description
1 polymer ?
#
loop_
_entity_poly.entity_id
_entity_poly.type
_entity_poly.pdbx_seq_one_letter_code
_entity_poly.pdbx_strand_id
1 'polypeptide(L)'
;WYCLSGGKYDNLPNDVINDYYIYSVGNVTYSGAGHSGDSVTLDEARLFINTMIAAYQTATTPPTIQIIDPKSGEELTDKFYVGDDMSILADSPDSLADSAIYFTVIDPSLGSGKVITASFSYRKNGVPTAITLPIYVKGGAAIPINLDKNENSIAYTLSGGATYYIDPTSELLDILQENNRVALTITITSNLLPSQPAHADITLHKLGLFLLD
;
A
#
# COMPACT_ATOMS: atom_id res chain seq x y z
N TRP A 1 14.62 14.34 -1.82
CA TRP A 1 15.53 15.47 -1.56
C TRP A 1 14.66 16.68 -1.32
N TYR A 2 14.95 17.44 -0.26
CA TYR A 2 14.22 18.67 0.07
C TYR A 2 15.23 19.78 0.34
N CYS A 3 15.06 20.89 -0.37
CA CYS A 3 15.83 22.13 -0.21
C CYS A 3 14.89 23.19 0.34
N LEU A 4 15.39 24.08 1.20
CA LEU A 4 14.59 25.21 1.68
C LEU A 4 14.21 26.14 0.51
N SER A 5 13.08 26.82 0.64
CA SER A 5 12.56 27.78 -0.35
C SER A 5 12.27 29.12 0.33
N GLY A 6 12.37 30.23 -0.41
CA GLY A 6 12.11 31.58 0.08
C GLY A 6 13.38 32.41 0.33
N GLY A 7 13.35 33.71 0.00
CA GLY A 7 14.42 34.64 0.35
C GLY A 7 15.73 34.32 -0.38
N LYS A 8 16.83 34.06 0.36
CA LYS A 8 18.13 33.73 -0.26
C LYS A 8 18.11 32.41 -1.03
N TYR A 9 17.25 31.47 -0.62
CA TYR A 9 17.16 30.13 -1.20
C TYR A 9 16.55 30.13 -2.61
N ASP A 10 15.78 31.16 -2.97
CA ASP A 10 15.21 31.31 -4.32
C ASP A 10 16.26 31.76 -5.36
N ASN A 11 17.35 32.38 -4.90
CA ASN A 11 18.43 32.85 -5.78
C ASN A 11 19.41 31.73 -6.15
N LEU A 12 19.45 30.65 -5.36
CA LEU A 12 20.32 29.47 -5.55
C LEU A 12 19.49 28.18 -5.39
N PRO A 13 18.49 27.95 -6.25
CA PRO A 13 17.61 26.80 -6.11
C PRO A 13 18.41 25.50 -6.18
N ASN A 14 18.22 24.63 -5.19
CA ASN A 14 18.90 23.34 -5.05
C ASN A 14 20.43 23.40 -4.86
N ASP A 15 20.99 24.50 -4.36
CA ASP A 15 22.40 24.57 -3.98
C ASP A 15 22.67 23.87 -2.64
N VAL A 16 23.06 22.62 -2.70
CA VAL A 16 23.34 21.81 -1.49
C VAL A 16 24.75 21.92 -0.94
N ILE A 17 25.58 22.73 -1.59
CA ILE A 17 26.90 23.07 -1.06
C ILE A 17 26.76 24.23 -0.08
N ASN A 18 25.89 25.20 -0.40
CA ASN A 18 25.75 26.45 0.36
C ASN A 18 24.45 26.55 1.19
N ASP A 19 23.44 25.71 0.92
CA ASP A 19 22.15 25.74 1.62
C ASP A 19 21.75 24.38 2.24
N TYR A 20 20.82 24.46 3.20
CA TYR A 20 20.34 23.29 3.95
C TYR A 20 19.63 22.28 3.04
N TYR A 21 20.01 21.02 3.18
CA TYR A 21 19.40 19.90 2.49
C TYR A 21 19.04 18.76 3.43
N ILE A 22 17.97 18.05 3.09
CA ILE A 22 17.62 16.76 3.71
C ILE A 22 17.31 15.75 2.61
N TYR A 23 17.88 14.56 2.70
CA TYR A 23 17.44 13.42 1.89
C TYR A 23 17.64 12.10 2.62
N SER A 24 16.91 11.08 2.18
CA SER A 24 17.03 9.73 2.71
C SER A 24 17.35 8.73 1.61
N VAL A 25 18.26 7.80 1.92
CA VAL A 25 18.56 6.60 1.12
C VAL A 25 18.41 5.38 2.01
N GLY A 26 17.43 4.54 1.70
CA GLY A 26 16.98 3.46 2.56
C GLY A 26 16.57 3.99 3.94
N ASN A 27 17.20 3.47 4.99
CA ASN A 27 17.01 3.88 6.37
C ASN A 27 18.01 4.96 6.84
N VAL A 28 18.84 5.51 5.95
CA VAL A 28 19.82 6.54 6.29
C VAL A 28 19.29 7.90 5.84
N THR A 29 19.20 8.84 6.78
CA THR A 29 18.83 10.24 6.51
C THR A 29 20.06 11.13 6.65
N TYR A 30 20.33 11.89 5.59
CA TYR A 30 21.40 12.87 5.50
C TYR A 30 20.82 14.26 5.75
N SER A 31 21.55 15.08 6.50
CA SER A 31 21.20 16.46 6.80
C SER A 31 22.39 17.36 6.59
N GLY A 32 22.16 18.51 5.96
CA GLY A 32 23.09 19.63 5.94
C GLY A 32 22.92 20.60 7.12
N ALA A 33 22.12 20.29 8.14
CA ALA A 33 22.01 21.14 9.33
C ALA A 33 23.33 21.16 10.13
N GLY A 34 23.68 22.28 10.75
CA GLY A 34 24.93 22.47 11.50
C GLY A 34 25.92 23.44 10.85
N HIS A 35 25.45 24.39 10.04
CA HIS A 35 26.26 25.40 9.37
C HIS A 35 26.47 26.68 10.18
N SER A 36 25.61 26.97 11.17
CA SER A 36 25.89 28.06 12.10
C SER A 36 27.15 27.72 12.91
N GLY A 37 28.15 28.61 12.94
CA GLY A 37 29.36 28.45 13.76
C GLY A 37 29.05 28.49 15.26
N ASP A 38 29.34 29.62 15.91
CA ASP A 38 29.35 29.68 17.39
C ASP A 38 27.97 29.67 18.06
N SER A 39 26.87 29.81 17.31
CA SER A 39 25.51 29.80 17.86
C SER A 39 24.47 29.17 16.94
N VAL A 40 23.92 28.02 17.35
CA VAL A 40 22.81 27.35 16.66
C VAL A 40 21.56 28.22 16.67
N THR A 41 21.00 28.50 15.50
CA THR A 41 19.74 29.24 15.39
C THR A 41 18.55 28.36 15.78
N LEU A 42 17.45 28.96 16.24
CA LEU A 42 16.24 28.21 16.62
C LEU A 42 15.68 27.38 15.45
N ASP A 43 15.70 27.93 14.24
CA ASP A 43 15.16 27.24 13.05
C ASP A 43 16.06 26.09 12.60
N GLU A 44 17.38 26.23 12.74
CA GLU A 44 18.33 25.14 12.48
C GLU A 44 18.22 24.03 13.53
N ALA A 45 18.03 24.38 14.81
CA ALA A 45 17.74 23.41 15.86
C ALA A 45 16.43 22.65 15.58
N ARG A 46 15.37 23.35 15.15
CA ARG A 46 14.09 22.72 14.75
C ARG A 46 14.28 21.79 13.55
N LEU A 47 15.00 22.24 12.52
CA LEU A 47 15.28 21.44 11.33
C LEU A 47 16.05 20.17 11.69
N PHE A 48 17.09 20.29 12.52
CA PHE A 48 17.89 19.16 12.99
C PHE A 48 17.05 18.15 13.79
N ILE A 49 16.27 18.61 14.78
CA ILE A 49 15.41 17.73 15.58
C ILE A 49 14.35 17.05 14.72
N ASN A 50 13.67 17.78 13.83
CA ASN A 50 12.69 17.20 12.92
C ASN A 50 13.33 16.16 11.98
N THR A 51 14.57 16.40 11.54
CA THR A 51 15.31 15.43 10.73
C THR A 51 15.60 14.16 11.51
N MET A 52 16.02 14.28 12.78
CA MET A 52 16.23 13.12 13.65
C MET A 52 14.94 12.32 13.87
N ILE A 53 13.83 13.00 14.12
CA ILE A 53 12.52 12.36 14.29
C ILE A 53 12.10 11.64 13.00
N ALA A 54 12.24 12.29 11.85
CA ALA A 54 11.90 11.70 10.55
C ALA A 54 12.79 10.49 10.20
N ALA A 55 14.08 10.57 10.52
CA ALA A 55 15.03 9.47 10.35
C ALA A 55 14.65 8.26 11.22
N TYR A 56 14.33 8.52 12.49
CA TYR A 56 13.86 7.48 13.42
C TYR A 56 12.57 6.83 12.90
N GLN A 57 11.55 7.62 12.54
CA GLN A 57 10.29 7.10 12.00
C GLN A 57 10.48 6.30 10.71
N THR A 58 11.37 6.74 9.81
CA THR A 58 11.72 6.02 8.58
C THR A 58 12.31 4.63 8.90
N ALA A 59 13.10 4.53 9.96
CA ALA A 59 13.77 3.31 10.37
C ALA A 59 12.93 2.39 11.26
N THR A 60 11.88 2.89 11.94
CA THR A 60 11.14 2.09 12.94
C THR A 60 9.65 1.93 12.64
N THR A 61 9.07 2.76 11.79
CA THR A 61 7.63 2.75 11.56
C THR A 61 7.32 1.91 10.30
N PRO A 62 6.65 0.77 10.43
CA PRO A 62 6.25 -0.03 9.28
C PRO A 62 5.17 0.69 8.46
N PRO A 63 5.04 0.37 7.17
CA PRO A 63 3.89 0.84 6.41
C PRO A 63 2.61 0.22 6.98
N THR A 64 1.48 0.87 6.76
CA THR A 64 0.15 0.38 7.12
C THR A 64 -0.69 0.18 5.86
N ILE A 65 -1.69 -0.68 5.95
CA ILE A 65 -2.61 -1.00 4.86
C ILE A 65 -4.04 -0.78 5.32
N GLN A 66 -4.86 -0.24 4.44
CA GLN A 66 -6.30 -0.09 4.64
C GLN A 66 -7.02 -0.60 3.42
N ILE A 67 -7.99 -1.49 3.62
CA ILE A 67 -8.94 -1.91 2.59
C ILE A 67 -10.07 -0.89 2.59
N ILE A 68 -10.41 -0.36 1.43
CA ILE A 68 -11.30 0.81 1.33
C ILE A 68 -12.43 0.61 0.33
N ASP A 69 -13.52 1.34 0.55
CA ASP A 69 -14.53 1.58 -0.48
C ASP A 69 -13.96 2.56 -1.52
N PRO A 70 -13.96 2.23 -2.82
CA PRO A 70 -13.37 3.08 -3.84
C PRO A 70 -14.12 4.40 -4.09
N LYS A 71 -15.37 4.53 -3.63
CA LYS A 71 -16.25 5.69 -3.79
C LYS A 71 -16.19 6.59 -2.55
N SER A 72 -16.35 6.04 -1.35
CA SER A 72 -16.35 6.82 -0.10
C SER A 72 -14.95 7.00 0.50
N GLY A 73 -14.01 6.08 0.22
CA GLY A 73 -12.69 6.04 0.85
C GLY A 73 -12.71 5.51 2.29
N GLU A 74 -13.86 5.06 2.79
CA GLU A 74 -14.00 4.49 4.13
C GLU A 74 -13.41 3.08 4.18
N GLU A 75 -12.95 2.69 5.36
CA GLU A 75 -12.41 1.35 5.60
C GLU A 75 -13.49 0.28 5.47
N LEU A 76 -13.18 -0.81 4.76
CA LEU A 76 -14.07 -1.95 4.55
C LEU A 76 -13.50 -3.21 5.21
N THR A 77 -14.33 -3.86 6.03
CA THR A 77 -14.04 -5.17 6.63
C THR A 77 -14.78 -6.31 5.94
N ASP A 78 -15.81 -5.99 5.16
CA ASP A 78 -16.71 -6.96 4.54
C ASP A 78 -16.98 -6.56 3.08
N LYS A 79 -17.10 -7.56 2.20
CA LYS A 79 -17.50 -7.39 0.82
C LYS A 79 -18.46 -8.49 0.40
N PHE A 80 -19.50 -8.12 -0.31
CA PHE A 80 -20.58 -9.03 -0.70
C PHE A 80 -20.52 -9.30 -2.19
N TYR A 81 -20.65 -10.58 -2.56
CA TYR A 81 -20.74 -11.06 -3.91
C TYR A 81 -22.09 -11.73 -4.10
N VAL A 82 -22.77 -11.40 -5.19
CA VAL A 82 -24.02 -12.05 -5.55
C VAL A 82 -23.70 -13.35 -6.29
N GLY A 83 -24.36 -14.44 -5.92
CA GLY A 83 -24.22 -15.72 -6.59
C GLY A 83 -25.50 -16.54 -6.56
N ASP A 84 -25.59 -17.53 -7.43
CA ASP A 84 -26.61 -18.56 -7.42
C ASP A 84 -26.00 -19.91 -6.96
N ASP A 85 -26.73 -21.01 -7.11
CA ASP A 85 -26.24 -22.33 -6.73
C ASP A 85 -25.07 -22.82 -7.62
N MET A 86 -24.92 -22.26 -8.82
CA MET A 86 -23.93 -22.66 -9.81
C MET A 86 -22.66 -21.82 -9.75
N SER A 87 -22.75 -20.51 -9.50
CA SER A 87 -21.59 -19.62 -9.49
C SER A 87 -21.78 -18.30 -8.74
N ILE A 88 -20.66 -17.63 -8.46
CA ILE A 88 -20.65 -16.21 -8.12
C ILE A 88 -20.80 -15.40 -9.42
N LEU A 89 -21.78 -14.50 -9.49
CA LEU A 89 -22.07 -13.64 -10.64
C LEU A 89 -21.11 -12.45 -10.72
N ALA A 90 -19.80 -12.72 -10.70
CA ALA A 90 -18.76 -11.69 -10.85
C ALA A 90 -18.58 -11.19 -12.30
N ASP A 91 -19.24 -11.82 -13.27
CA ASP A 91 -18.92 -11.76 -14.71
C ASP A 91 -19.87 -10.88 -15.54
N SER A 92 -20.72 -10.05 -14.90
CA SER A 92 -21.43 -9.01 -15.64
C SER A 92 -20.44 -7.90 -16.03
N PRO A 93 -20.38 -7.47 -17.30
CA PRO A 93 -19.46 -6.41 -17.73
C PRO A 93 -19.62 -5.08 -16.97
N ASP A 94 -20.82 -4.83 -16.42
CA ASP A 94 -21.11 -3.67 -15.56
C ASP A 94 -20.77 -3.92 -14.07
N SER A 95 -20.55 -5.19 -13.64
CA SER A 95 -20.23 -5.58 -12.26
C SER A 95 -18.73 -5.75 -11.96
N LEU A 96 -17.86 -5.78 -12.99
CA LEU A 96 -16.41 -5.88 -12.81
C LEU A 96 -15.81 -4.68 -12.04
N ALA A 97 -16.50 -3.54 -12.04
CA ALA A 97 -16.11 -2.38 -11.22
C ALA A 97 -16.46 -2.55 -9.72
N ASP A 98 -17.39 -3.43 -9.37
CA ASP A 98 -17.86 -3.64 -7.99
C ASP A 98 -17.31 -4.94 -7.35
N SER A 99 -16.72 -5.85 -8.11
CA SER A 99 -16.12 -7.10 -7.60
C SER A 99 -14.69 -6.93 -7.08
N ALA A 100 -13.97 -5.90 -7.51
CA ALA A 100 -12.60 -5.61 -7.11
C ALA A 100 -12.47 -5.21 -5.64
N ILE A 101 -11.44 -5.67 -4.95
CA ILE A 101 -11.12 -5.26 -3.57
C ILE A 101 -10.07 -4.16 -3.65
N TYR A 102 -10.39 -2.98 -3.14
CA TYR A 102 -9.50 -1.82 -3.16
C TYR A 102 -8.75 -1.69 -1.85
N PHE A 103 -7.49 -1.29 -1.92
CA PHE A 103 -6.68 -0.99 -0.75
C PHE A 103 -5.68 0.13 -1.01
N THR A 104 -5.23 0.76 0.07
CA THR A 104 -4.19 1.78 0.04
C THR A 104 -3.08 1.40 1.00
N VAL A 105 -1.88 1.87 0.69
CA VAL A 105 -0.73 1.78 1.59
C VAL A 105 -0.44 3.17 2.10
N ILE A 106 -0.27 3.29 3.42
CA ILE A 106 0.21 4.51 4.07
C ILE A 106 1.59 4.21 4.61
N ASP A 107 2.57 4.95 4.13
CA ASP A 107 3.95 4.80 4.55
C ASP A 107 4.51 6.14 5.02
N PRO A 108 4.90 6.27 6.30
CA PRO A 108 5.53 7.49 6.79
C PRO A 108 6.99 7.66 6.34
N SER A 109 7.61 6.63 5.76
CA SER A 109 9.00 6.64 5.32
C SER A 109 9.17 7.33 3.97
N LEU A 110 10.20 8.16 3.84
CA LEU A 110 10.58 8.85 2.59
C LEU A 110 11.90 8.29 1.99
N GLY A 111 12.33 7.09 2.43
CA GLY A 111 13.60 6.50 2.04
C GLY A 111 13.65 6.11 0.56
N SER A 112 14.63 6.62 -0.20
CA SER A 112 14.86 6.14 -1.57
C SER A 112 15.32 4.68 -1.58
N GLY A 113 14.83 3.86 -2.51
CA GLY A 113 15.13 2.42 -2.54
C GLY A 113 14.33 1.56 -1.57
N LYS A 114 13.33 2.14 -0.88
CA LYS A 114 12.33 1.36 -0.15
C LYS A 114 11.44 0.60 -1.13
N VAL A 115 11.23 -0.68 -0.86
CA VAL A 115 10.35 -1.57 -1.61
C VAL A 115 9.29 -2.07 -0.65
N ILE A 116 8.02 -1.84 -1.00
CA ILE A 116 6.86 -2.37 -0.28
C ILE A 116 6.14 -3.35 -1.19
N THR A 117 5.97 -4.58 -0.74
CA THR A 117 5.25 -5.62 -1.50
C THR A 117 4.01 -6.07 -0.72
N ALA A 118 3.05 -6.65 -1.44
CA ALA A 118 1.88 -7.30 -0.87
C ALA A 118 1.90 -8.81 -1.12
N SER A 119 1.30 -9.56 -0.21
CA SER A 119 1.00 -10.98 -0.35
C SER A 119 -0.38 -11.27 0.20
N PHE A 120 -1.03 -12.30 -0.35
CA PHE A 120 -2.41 -12.62 -0.04
C PHE A 120 -2.51 -14.02 0.53
N SER A 121 -3.36 -14.18 1.52
CA SER A 121 -3.68 -15.49 2.06
C SER A 121 -5.14 -15.55 2.50
N TYR A 122 -5.72 -16.73 2.45
CA TYR A 122 -7.03 -17.00 3.02
C TYR A 122 -6.92 -18.12 4.04
N ARG A 123 -7.95 -18.32 4.87
CA ARG A 123 -7.98 -19.43 5.82
C ARG A 123 -8.69 -20.64 5.22
N LYS A 124 -7.96 -21.73 5.02
CA LYS A 124 -8.52 -23.04 4.68
C LYS A 124 -8.47 -23.93 5.91
N ASN A 125 -9.62 -24.33 6.45
CA ASN A 125 -9.70 -25.14 7.68
C ASN A 125 -8.89 -24.57 8.86
N GLY A 126 -8.89 -23.23 8.99
CA GLY A 126 -8.14 -22.53 10.03
C GLY A 126 -6.64 -22.32 9.73
N VAL A 127 -6.11 -22.85 8.63
CA VAL A 127 -4.71 -22.71 8.22
C VAL A 127 -4.57 -21.58 7.18
N PRO A 128 -3.69 -20.59 7.40
CA PRO A 128 -3.35 -19.60 6.36
C PRO A 128 -2.78 -20.29 5.12
N THR A 129 -3.44 -20.09 3.99
CA THR A 129 -3.07 -20.64 2.68
C THR A 129 -2.80 -19.47 1.75
N ALA A 130 -1.60 -19.43 1.17
CA ALA A 130 -1.21 -18.37 0.24
C ALA A 130 -2.02 -18.47 -1.06
N ILE A 131 -2.34 -17.32 -1.63
CA ILE A 131 -2.96 -17.19 -2.94
C ILE A 131 -2.29 -16.07 -3.71
N THR A 132 -2.12 -16.25 -5.02
CA THR A 132 -1.57 -15.20 -5.89
C THR A 132 -2.74 -14.43 -6.50
N LEU A 133 -2.79 -13.11 -6.25
CA LEU A 133 -3.78 -12.22 -6.84
C LEU A 133 -3.08 -11.14 -7.68
N PRO A 134 -3.58 -10.83 -8.88
CA PRO A 134 -3.07 -9.74 -9.70
C PRO A 134 -3.42 -8.39 -9.07
N ILE A 135 -2.40 -7.53 -8.88
CA ILE A 135 -2.55 -6.20 -8.29
C ILE A 135 -2.53 -5.16 -9.41
N TYR A 136 -3.51 -4.26 -9.41
CA TYR A 136 -3.63 -3.18 -10.37
C TYR A 136 -3.60 -1.82 -9.67
N VAL A 137 -3.26 -0.78 -10.42
CA VAL A 137 -3.31 0.61 -9.94
C VAL A 137 -4.60 1.27 -10.42
N LYS A 138 -5.39 1.83 -9.49
CA LYS A 138 -6.62 2.55 -9.85
C LYS A 138 -6.28 3.74 -10.75
N GLY A 139 -6.95 3.83 -11.91
CA GLY A 139 -6.67 4.85 -12.93
C GLY A 139 -5.39 4.62 -13.73
N GLY A 140 -4.68 3.52 -13.50
CA GLY A 140 -3.54 3.09 -14.30
C GLY A 140 -3.94 2.23 -15.50
N ALA A 141 -2.94 1.63 -16.15
CA ALA A 141 -3.19 0.62 -17.18
C ALA A 141 -3.82 -0.63 -16.56
N ALA A 142 -4.69 -1.31 -17.31
CA ALA A 142 -5.29 -2.59 -16.93
C ALA A 142 -4.29 -3.76 -17.08
N ILE A 143 -3.11 -3.61 -16.47
CA ILE A 143 -2.02 -4.60 -16.48
C ILE A 143 -1.59 -4.77 -15.02
N PRO A 144 -1.50 -6.00 -14.50
CA PRO A 144 -1.07 -6.21 -13.13
C PRO A 144 0.38 -5.77 -12.95
N ILE A 145 0.68 -5.13 -11.82
CA ILE A 145 2.04 -4.63 -11.53
C ILE A 145 2.95 -5.71 -10.95
N ASN A 146 2.37 -6.78 -10.39
CA ASN A 146 3.09 -7.83 -9.68
C ASN A 146 3.29 -9.12 -10.49
N LEU A 147 2.71 -9.21 -11.69
CA LEU A 147 2.79 -10.38 -12.56
C LEU A 147 3.22 -10.02 -13.99
N ASP A 148 3.96 -10.89 -14.65
CA ASP A 148 4.22 -10.81 -16.09
C ASP A 148 3.04 -11.37 -16.92
N LYS A 149 3.18 -11.35 -18.26
CA LYS A 149 2.17 -11.88 -19.20
C LYS A 149 1.95 -13.40 -19.08
N ASN A 150 2.86 -14.10 -18.44
CA ASN A 150 2.81 -15.54 -18.22
C ASN A 150 2.44 -15.85 -16.76
N GLU A 151 1.91 -14.86 -16.01
CA GLU A 151 1.49 -14.97 -14.62
C GLU A 151 2.63 -15.28 -13.63
N ASN A 152 3.88 -15.05 -14.01
CA ASN A 152 5.01 -15.17 -13.09
C ASN A 152 5.15 -13.89 -12.27
N SER A 153 5.50 -14.03 -10.99
CA SER A 153 5.78 -12.89 -10.13
C SER A 153 6.96 -12.06 -10.64
N ILE A 154 6.78 -10.74 -10.69
CA ILE A 154 7.82 -9.76 -11.05
C ILE A 154 8.11 -8.82 -9.89
N ALA A 155 9.22 -8.10 -9.96
CA ALA A 155 9.55 -7.07 -8.97
C ALA A 155 8.62 -5.85 -9.12
N TYR A 156 8.08 -5.38 -8.01
CA TYR A 156 7.22 -4.20 -7.95
C TYR A 156 7.35 -3.52 -6.60
N THR A 157 6.83 -2.30 -6.49
CA THR A 157 6.68 -1.61 -5.21
C THR A 157 5.32 -0.93 -5.14
N LEU A 158 4.72 -0.98 -3.96
CA LEU A 158 3.57 -0.17 -3.60
C LEU A 158 4.06 1.19 -3.10
N SER A 159 3.32 2.24 -3.43
CA SER A 159 3.64 3.63 -3.13
C SER A 159 2.55 4.22 -2.23
N GLY A 160 2.97 5.00 -1.24
CA GLY A 160 2.05 5.79 -0.42
C GLY A 160 1.22 6.75 -1.28
N GLY A 161 -0.08 6.82 -1.01
CA GLY A 161 -1.02 7.72 -1.71
C GLY A 161 -1.59 7.18 -3.02
N ALA A 162 -1.15 6.02 -3.51
CA ALA A 162 -1.82 5.31 -4.59
C ALA A 162 -2.93 4.40 -4.06
N THR A 163 -3.99 4.23 -4.85
CA THR A 163 -5.02 3.21 -4.60
C THR A 163 -4.76 2.03 -5.52
N TYR A 164 -4.72 0.84 -4.94
CA TYR A 164 -4.57 -0.42 -5.63
C TYR A 164 -5.87 -1.20 -5.58
N TYR A 165 -6.03 -2.13 -6.51
CA TYR A 165 -7.11 -3.10 -6.46
C TYR A 165 -6.65 -4.48 -6.89
N ILE A 166 -7.34 -5.49 -6.38
CA ILE A 166 -7.19 -6.89 -6.77
C ILE A 166 -8.56 -7.40 -7.23
N ASP A 167 -8.54 -8.22 -8.27
CA ASP A 167 -9.72 -8.96 -8.70
C ASP A 167 -9.65 -10.37 -8.09
N PRO A 168 -10.75 -10.86 -7.48
CA PRO A 168 -10.81 -12.24 -7.03
C PRO A 168 -10.55 -13.19 -8.20
N THR A 169 -9.62 -14.12 -8.03
CA THR A 169 -9.38 -15.19 -9.00
C THR A 169 -10.51 -16.21 -8.96
N SER A 170 -10.64 -17.03 -10.01
CA SER A 170 -11.59 -18.16 -10.03
C SER A 170 -11.42 -19.06 -8.80
N GLU A 171 -10.18 -19.37 -8.40
CA GLU A 171 -9.91 -20.14 -7.18
C GLU A 171 -10.57 -19.52 -5.93
N LEU A 172 -10.41 -18.20 -5.73
CA LEU A 172 -10.99 -17.53 -4.56
C LEU A 172 -12.53 -17.50 -4.63
N LEU A 173 -13.09 -17.32 -5.83
CA LEU A 173 -14.53 -17.32 -6.07
C LEU A 173 -15.14 -18.71 -5.86
N ASP A 174 -14.46 -19.78 -6.28
CA ASP A 174 -14.88 -21.16 -6.06
C ASP A 174 -14.92 -21.48 -4.56
N ILE A 175 -13.89 -21.07 -3.81
CA ILE A 175 -13.85 -21.23 -2.35
C ILE A 175 -14.99 -20.44 -1.69
N LEU A 176 -15.29 -19.22 -2.19
CA LEU A 176 -16.41 -18.42 -1.71
C LEU A 176 -17.76 -19.07 -2.03
N GLN A 177 -17.89 -19.67 -3.20
CA GLN A 177 -19.07 -20.40 -3.64
C GLN A 177 -19.35 -21.61 -2.72
N GLU A 178 -18.31 -22.37 -2.39
CA GLU A 178 -18.41 -23.55 -1.53
C GLU A 178 -18.73 -23.19 -0.07
N ASN A 179 -18.07 -22.16 0.47
CA ASN A 179 -18.11 -21.87 1.90
C ASN A 179 -19.09 -20.76 2.28
N ASN A 180 -19.69 -20.07 1.30
CA ASN A 180 -20.47 -18.82 1.43
C ASN A 180 -19.71 -17.64 2.06
N ARG A 181 -18.52 -17.87 2.62
CA ARG A 181 -17.71 -16.89 3.33
C ARG A 181 -16.23 -17.24 3.25
N VAL A 182 -15.38 -16.26 2.96
CA VAL A 182 -13.92 -16.40 2.98
C VAL A 182 -13.29 -15.18 3.63
N ALA A 183 -12.40 -15.39 4.59
CA ALA A 183 -11.56 -14.32 5.13
C ALA A 183 -10.26 -14.26 4.31
N LEU A 184 -10.02 -13.12 3.66
CA LEU A 184 -8.82 -12.79 2.91
C LEU A 184 -7.97 -11.81 3.72
N THR A 185 -6.71 -12.17 3.95
CA THR A 185 -5.70 -11.35 4.61
C THR A 185 -4.76 -10.79 3.55
N ILE A 186 -4.65 -9.48 3.47
CA ILE A 186 -3.62 -8.78 2.71
C ILE A 186 -2.47 -8.44 3.67
N THR A 187 -1.28 -8.91 3.35
CA THR A 187 -0.06 -8.63 4.13
C THR A 187 0.87 -7.76 3.31
N ILE A 188 1.24 -6.59 3.85
CA ILE A 188 2.28 -5.75 3.25
C ILE A 188 3.59 -5.84 4.05
N THR A 189 4.70 -5.86 3.33
CA THR A 189 6.04 -5.97 3.92
C THR A 189 6.95 -4.94 3.28
N SER A 190 7.72 -4.22 4.10
CA SER A 190 8.82 -3.40 3.62
C SER A 190 10.14 -4.17 3.67
N ASN A 191 10.97 -4.02 2.64
CA ASN A 191 12.34 -4.53 2.64
C ASN A 191 13.22 -3.94 3.77
N LEU A 192 12.90 -2.75 4.30
CA LEU A 192 13.62 -2.13 5.42
C LEU A 192 13.16 -2.67 6.78
N LEU A 193 11.91 -3.18 6.86
CA LEU A 193 11.29 -3.69 8.09
C LEU A 193 10.63 -5.05 7.86
N PRO A 194 11.39 -6.09 7.46
CA PRO A 194 10.83 -7.38 7.07
C PRO A 194 10.20 -8.16 8.24
N SER A 195 10.59 -7.85 9.47
CA SER A 195 10.05 -8.48 10.69
C SER A 195 8.83 -7.75 11.27
N GLN A 196 8.35 -6.70 10.61
CA GLN A 196 7.19 -5.91 11.04
C GLN A 196 6.20 -5.75 9.87
N PRO A 197 5.64 -6.86 9.36
CA PRO A 197 4.60 -6.78 8.35
C PRO A 197 3.34 -6.12 8.92
N ALA A 198 2.57 -5.46 8.06
CA ALA A 198 1.23 -5.00 8.38
C ALA A 198 0.20 -5.82 7.64
N HIS A 199 -0.97 -5.97 8.25
CA HIS A 199 -2.04 -6.83 7.75
C HIS A 199 -3.36 -6.06 7.74
N ALA A 200 -4.20 -6.35 6.75
CA ALA A 200 -5.61 -5.99 6.74
C ALA A 200 -6.43 -7.22 6.33
N ASP A 201 -7.55 -7.42 6.99
CA ASP A 201 -8.45 -8.53 6.75
C ASP A 201 -9.75 -8.02 6.13
N ILE A 202 -10.23 -8.72 5.09
CA ILE A 202 -11.57 -8.54 4.55
C ILE A 202 -12.29 -9.89 4.51
N THR A 203 -13.55 -9.88 4.93
CA THR A 203 -14.43 -11.03 4.78
C THR A 203 -15.25 -10.88 3.50
N LEU A 204 -15.09 -11.83 2.59
CA LEU A 204 -15.93 -11.97 1.41
C LEU A 204 -17.14 -12.84 1.77
N HIS A 205 -18.34 -12.41 1.38
CA HIS A 205 -19.60 -13.11 1.61
C HIS A 205 -20.30 -13.38 0.29
N LYS A 206 -20.91 -14.55 0.17
CA LYS A 206 -21.86 -14.86 -0.90
C LYS A 206 -23.28 -14.49 -0.44
N LEU A 207 -23.98 -13.72 -1.26
CA LEU A 207 -25.42 -13.48 -1.17
C LEU A 207 -26.11 -14.38 -2.19
N GLY A 208 -26.93 -15.32 -1.71
CA GLY A 208 -27.73 -16.18 -2.58
C GLY A 208 -28.86 -15.41 -3.24
N LEU A 209 -29.03 -15.58 -4.55
CA LEU A 209 -30.26 -15.19 -5.23
C LEU A 209 -31.35 -16.20 -4.87
N PHE A 210 -32.29 -15.80 -4.01
CA PHE A 210 -33.51 -16.58 -3.82
C PHE A 210 -34.46 -16.26 -4.98
N LEU A 211 -34.76 -17.26 -5.81
CA LEU A 211 -35.93 -17.20 -6.68
C LEU A 211 -37.16 -17.25 -5.75
N LEU A 212 -37.94 -16.17 -5.73
CA LEU A 212 -39.27 -16.20 -5.15
C LEU A 212 -40.16 -16.99 -6.11
N ASP A 213 -40.47 -18.23 -5.72
CA ASP A 213 -41.47 -19.07 -6.38
C ASP A 213 -42.88 -18.43 -6.35
#